data_AF-A0A7W6QDR8-F1
#
_entry.id   AF-A0A7W6QDR8-F1
#
_cell.length_a   1.000
_cell.length_b   1.000
_cell.length_c   1.000
_cell.angle_alpha   90.00
_cell.angle_beta   90.00
_cell.angle_gamma   90.00
#
_symmetry.space_group_name_H-M   'P 1'
#
loop_
_entity.id
_entity.type
_entity.pdbx_description
1 polymer ?
#
loop_
_entity_poly.entity_id
_entity_poly.type
_entity_poly.pdbx_seq_one_letter_code
_entity_poly.pdbx_strand_id
1 'polypeptide(L)'
;MLVYGDVERIENAAAIRASISRMMMACIGMQPSRQRHETLVRAFILTGELVQGLADQEFGRKGADDMSELQDAGAKLLRMQARAIMQSWRNGFAGSLSFPEDWTAKLESLASADPVRMKRAEGYAFYALYPESYIEAASISNLTPKTVVIGIRSIGTGLAALVSAALGAEPAYSLRPTGHPFERCLRVTPALSKRILTDRDTDFAIVDEGPGLSGSSFGCVADWLQANGVASGRLHFFPSHTGEPGPQASEPHRSRWRDRPRHVVGFDDLVLKAQDPKHRLQTWAADVVGVERWSWRDLSGGAWRAVRYRNPSYWPPSYMQVEKRKFLMEAEGGVWHVKFAGLCGSDVDKARRGSLLSEAGFIPRIAGTCYGFIVDEWLDGTPLDHSGVSRRDIVDHLGRYLGFRARHLPARNGGASIRTLCEMAIFNITEAAGSDTAEKLRCVIGTPERLAGRLRRVDTDNRLHRWEWLTTTTGRIVKTDALDHNAAHDLIGCQDIAWDVVGACVEFELSSKERDRLADLVRREADCHLRDDVLNFFEPCYLGFQIGLWSQARASVDGAERERIENTIKRYLDRLRQLIGP
;
A
#
# COMPACT_ATOMS: atom_id res chain seq x y z
N MET A 1 11.34 13.05 9.51
CA MET A 1 10.85 11.75 10.05
C MET A 1 11.03 10.61 9.06
N LEU A 2 11.58 9.48 9.50
CA LEU A 2 11.70 8.20 8.80
C LEU A 2 10.56 7.27 9.23
N VAL A 3 9.60 7.00 8.33
CA VAL A 3 8.38 6.20 8.62
C VAL A 3 8.09 5.22 7.50
N TYR A 4 8.21 5.67 6.25
CA TYR A 4 7.99 4.85 5.05
C TYR A 4 9.16 3.90 4.78
N GLY A 5 8.86 2.77 4.15
CA GLY A 5 9.86 1.83 3.66
C GLY A 5 9.41 1.15 2.36
N ASP A 6 10.31 1.10 1.38
CA ASP A 6 10.08 0.37 0.14
C ASP A 6 10.09 -1.15 0.44
N VAL A 7 8.99 -1.83 0.15
CA VAL A 7 8.95 -3.30 0.20
C VAL A 7 9.48 -3.86 -1.12
N GLU A 8 10.74 -4.25 -1.13
CA GLU A 8 11.38 -4.95 -2.24
C GLU A 8 11.28 -6.47 -2.05
N ARG A 9 10.97 -7.19 -3.13
CA ARG A 9 11.02 -8.66 -3.17
C ARG A 9 12.13 -9.10 -4.09
N ILE A 10 12.94 -10.06 -3.65
CA ILE A 10 13.97 -10.69 -4.47
C ILE A 10 13.46 -12.08 -4.81
N GLU A 11 13.12 -12.29 -6.08
CA GLU A 11 12.40 -13.48 -6.52
C GLU A 11 13.10 -14.11 -7.73
N ASN A 12 12.92 -15.43 -7.90
CA ASN A 12 13.38 -16.10 -9.10
C ASN A 12 12.42 -15.80 -10.27
N ALA A 13 12.95 -15.27 -11.38
CA ALA A 13 12.14 -14.93 -12.56
C ALA A 13 11.29 -16.10 -13.07
N ALA A 14 11.82 -17.33 -13.07
CA ALA A 14 11.08 -18.51 -13.50
C ALA A 14 9.88 -18.84 -12.60
N ALA A 15 10.01 -18.67 -11.28
CA ALA A 15 8.91 -18.88 -10.34
C ALA A 15 7.79 -17.84 -10.54
N ILE A 16 8.16 -16.60 -10.83
CA ILE A 16 7.21 -15.53 -11.12
C ILE A 16 6.52 -15.76 -12.46
N ARG A 17 7.27 -16.10 -13.52
CA ARG A 17 6.70 -16.48 -14.83
C ARG A 17 5.72 -17.64 -14.72
N ALA A 18 6.06 -18.70 -13.97
CA ALA A 18 5.17 -19.82 -13.73
C ALA A 18 3.87 -19.39 -13.01
N SER A 19 3.96 -18.45 -12.08
CA SER A 19 2.79 -17.90 -11.39
C SER A 19 1.91 -17.04 -12.32
N ILE A 20 2.53 -16.20 -13.15
CA ILE A 20 1.82 -15.43 -14.19
C ILE A 20 1.10 -16.37 -15.16
N SER A 21 1.81 -17.39 -15.68
CA SER A 21 1.26 -18.37 -16.61
C SER A 21 0.06 -19.11 -16.01
N ARG A 22 0.16 -19.59 -14.77
CA ARG A 22 -0.96 -20.24 -14.08
C ARG A 22 -2.18 -19.32 -13.94
N MET A 23 -1.98 -18.06 -13.55
CA MET A 23 -3.09 -17.10 -13.43
C MET A 23 -3.73 -16.78 -14.77
N MET A 24 -2.93 -16.60 -15.82
CA MET A 24 -3.41 -16.36 -17.19
C MET A 24 -4.22 -17.55 -17.71
N MET A 25 -3.71 -18.78 -17.55
CA MET A 25 -4.42 -19.99 -17.96
C MET A 25 -5.71 -20.20 -17.18
N ALA A 26 -5.69 -19.96 -15.86
CA ALA A 26 -6.90 -20.00 -15.04
C ALA A 26 -7.93 -18.97 -15.54
N CYS A 27 -7.50 -17.73 -15.80
CA CYS A 27 -8.36 -16.66 -16.29
C CYS A 27 -9.03 -17.02 -17.64
N ILE A 28 -8.29 -17.63 -18.57
CA ILE A 28 -8.81 -18.09 -19.87
C ILE A 28 -9.89 -19.17 -19.68
N GLY A 29 -9.73 -20.08 -18.73
CA GLY A 29 -10.69 -21.15 -18.45
C GLY A 29 -11.92 -20.73 -17.63
N MET A 30 -11.90 -19.53 -17.03
CA MET A 30 -13.01 -19.04 -16.20
C MET A 30 -14.18 -18.54 -17.03
N GLN A 31 -15.39 -18.76 -16.50
CA GLN A 31 -16.60 -18.15 -17.05
C GLN A 31 -16.57 -16.62 -16.89
N PRO A 32 -17.26 -15.87 -17.78
CA PRO A 32 -17.35 -14.41 -17.69
C PRO A 32 -17.89 -13.96 -16.35
N SER A 33 -17.08 -13.19 -15.62
CA SER A 33 -17.35 -12.75 -14.25
C SER A 33 -16.37 -11.66 -13.81
N ARG A 34 -16.73 -10.91 -12.77
CA ARG A 34 -15.82 -10.00 -12.07
C ARG A 34 -14.57 -10.73 -11.57
N GLN A 35 -14.74 -11.92 -10.99
CA GLN A 35 -13.61 -12.71 -10.48
C GLN A 35 -12.57 -13.07 -11.57
N ARG A 36 -13.02 -13.35 -12.79
CA ARG A 36 -12.11 -13.56 -13.94
C ARG A 36 -11.31 -12.29 -14.25
N HIS A 37 -11.97 -11.13 -14.23
CA HIS A 37 -11.34 -9.83 -14.44
C HIS A 37 -10.31 -9.51 -13.33
N GLU A 38 -10.65 -9.74 -12.06
CA GLU A 38 -9.74 -9.56 -10.93
C GLU A 38 -8.49 -10.45 -11.06
N THR A 39 -8.66 -11.69 -11.52
CA THR A 39 -7.55 -12.64 -11.77
C THR A 39 -6.65 -12.13 -12.90
N LEU A 40 -7.22 -11.57 -13.96
CA LEU A 40 -6.47 -10.94 -15.04
C LEU A 40 -5.65 -9.75 -14.56
N VAL A 41 -6.27 -8.86 -13.77
CA VAL A 41 -5.61 -7.68 -13.19
C VAL A 41 -4.47 -8.09 -12.27
N ARG A 42 -4.65 -9.15 -11.46
CA ARG A 42 -3.58 -9.70 -10.63
C ARG A 42 -2.40 -10.21 -11.47
N ALA A 43 -2.67 -10.92 -12.56
CA ALA A 43 -1.63 -11.38 -13.49
C ALA A 43 -0.90 -10.21 -14.16
N PHE A 44 -1.64 -9.18 -14.55
CA PHE A 44 -1.11 -7.96 -15.13
C PHE A 44 -0.17 -7.21 -14.18
N ILE A 45 -0.58 -7.00 -12.94
CA ILE A 45 0.26 -6.28 -11.97
C ILE A 45 1.53 -7.07 -11.68
N LEU A 46 1.44 -8.40 -11.49
CA LEU A 46 2.63 -9.23 -11.29
C LEU A 46 3.57 -9.22 -12.52
N THR A 47 3.00 -9.19 -13.73
CA THR A 47 3.77 -9.02 -14.97
C THR A 47 4.46 -7.66 -15.00
N GLY A 48 3.78 -6.59 -14.59
CA GLY A 48 4.33 -5.23 -14.54
C GLY A 48 5.51 -5.12 -13.59
N GLU A 49 5.39 -5.70 -12.39
CA GLU A 49 6.49 -5.75 -11.41
C GLU A 49 7.68 -6.58 -11.93
N LEU A 50 7.44 -7.68 -12.65
CA LEU A 50 8.51 -8.50 -13.22
C LEU A 50 9.26 -7.74 -14.32
N VAL A 51 8.52 -7.12 -15.26
CA VAL A 51 9.11 -6.32 -16.35
C VAL A 51 9.89 -5.14 -15.78
N GLN A 52 9.34 -4.46 -14.76
CA GLN A 52 10.04 -3.39 -14.05
C GLN A 52 11.35 -3.87 -13.43
N GLY A 53 11.34 -5.00 -12.71
CA GLY A 53 12.53 -5.52 -12.05
C GLY A 53 13.63 -5.96 -13.03
N LEU A 54 13.24 -6.60 -14.14
CA LEU A 54 14.18 -6.99 -15.20
C LEU A 54 14.78 -5.77 -15.91
N ALA A 55 13.97 -4.74 -16.20
CA ALA A 55 14.45 -3.49 -16.77
C ALA A 55 15.40 -2.74 -15.82
N ASP A 56 15.16 -2.80 -14.50
CA ASP A 56 16.08 -2.25 -13.49
C ASP A 56 17.42 -3.02 -13.45
N GLN A 57 17.42 -4.35 -13.63
CA GLN A 57 18.65 -5.12 -13.73
C GLN A 57 19.48 -4.74 -14.97
N GLU A 58 18.84 -4.62 -16.15
CA GLU A 58 19.53 -4.17 -17.36
C GLU A 58 20.08 -2.75 -17.21
N PHE A 59 19.29 -1.84 -16.62
CA PHE A 59 19.74 -0.49 -16.31
C PHE A 59 20.94 -0.49 -15.36
N GLY A 60 20.92 -1.33 -14.32
CA GLY A 60 22.05 -1.47 -13.39
C GLY A 60 23.34 -1.93 -14.06
N ARG A 61 23.25 -2.78 -15.09
CA ARG A 61 24.41 -3.25 -15.87
C ARG A 61 24.91 -2.21 -16.87
N LYS A 62 24.00 -1.49 -17.55
CA LYS A 62 24.34 -0.54 -18.62
C LYS A 62 24.59 0.89 -18.12
N GLY A 63 24.04 1.27 -16.97
CA GLY A 63 24.04 2.64 -16.43
C GLY A 63 23.12 3.62 -17.16
N ALA A 64 22.31 3.14 -18.12
CA ALA A 64 21.37 3.91 -18.93
C ALA A 64 20.26 3.01 -19.50
N ASP A 65 19.12 3.61 -19.86
CA ASP A 65 18.06 2.97 -20.61
C ASP A 65 18.46 2.80 -22.08
N ASP A 66 18.25 1.60 -22.61
CA ASP A 66 18.73 1.21 -23.93
C ASP A 66 17.72 0.27 -24.63
N MET A 67 17.97 -0.02 -25.90
CA MET A 67 17.26 -1.04 -26.65
C MET A 67 17.43 -2.41 -25.96
N SER A 68 16.32 -3.14 -25.81
CA SER A 68 16.28 -4.46 -25.20
C SER A 68 15.12 -5.28 -25.75
N GLU A 69 15.42 -6.48 -26.25
CA GLU A 69 14.42 -7.45 -26.69
C GLU A 69 13.53 -7.90 -25.53
N LEU A 70 14.10 -8.02 -24.32
CA LEU A 70 13.37 -8.38 -23.11
C LEU A 70 12.35 -7.29 -22.76
N GLN A 71 12.76 -6.02 -22.76
CA GLN A 71 11.85 -4.91 -22.47
C GLN A 71 10.78 -4.77 -23.57
N ASP A 72 11.15 -4.96 -24.85
CA ASP A 72 10.20 -4.97 -25.96
C ASP A 72 9.16 -6.09 -25.81
N ALA A 73 9.58 -7.29 -25.41
CA ALA A 73 8.67 -8.41 -25.17
C ALA A 73 7.76 -8.17 -23.95
N GLY A 74 8.31 -7.61 -22.87
CA GLY A 74 7.56 -7.20 -21.68
C GLY A 74 6.50 -6.14 -21.98
N ALA A 75 6.86 -5.10 -22.71
CA ALA A 75 5.93 -4.04 -23.13
C ALA A 75 4.79 -4.60 -24.02
N LYS A 76 5.12 -5.52 -24.94
CA LYS A 76 4.12 -6.21 -25.77
C LYS A 76 3.17 -7.07 -24.93
N LEU A 77 3.70 -7.89 -24.02
CA LEU A 77 2.89 -8.75 -23.14
C LEU A 77 1.96 -7.93 -22.24
N LEU A 78 2.49 -6.86 -21.62
CA LEU A 78 1.69 -5.95 -20.81
C LEU A 78 0.57 -5.30 -21.61
N ARG A 79 0.85 -4.84 -22.84
CA ARG A 79 -0.17 -4.28 -23.73
C ARG A 79 -1.24 -5.30 -24.12
N MET A 80 -0.87 -6.57 -24.34
CA MET A 80 -1.84 -7.65 -24.62
C MET A 80 -2.78 -7.87 -23.42
N GLN A 81 -2.22 -7.93 -22.22
CA GLN A 81 -3.00 -8.04 -20.97
C GLN A 81 -3.87 -6.81 -20.73
N ALA A 82 -3.34 -5.60 -20.94
CA ALA A 82 -4.08 -4.35 -20.81
C ALA A 82 -5.28 -4.26 -21.77
N ARG A 83 -5.14 -4.74 -23.01
CA ARG A 83 -6.27 -4.84 -23.96
C ARG A 83 -7.36 -5.77 -23.45
N ALA A 84 -6.96 -6.91 -22.89
CA ALA A 84 -7.89 -7.88 -22.30
C ALA A 84 -8.60 -7.32 -21.06
N ILE A 85 -7.90 -6.54 -20.21
CA ILE A 85 -8.49 -5.80 -19.08
C ILE A 85 -9.52 -4.79 -19.61
N MET A 86 -9.14 -3.97 -20.58
CA MET A 86 -10.04 -2.98 -21.19
C MET A 86 -11.29 -3.62 -21.79
N GLN A 87 -11.15 -4.71 -22.54
CA GLN A 87 -12.29 -5.43 -23.12
C GLN A 87 -13.20 -6.00 -22.02
N SER A 88 -12.61 -6.63 -21.01
CA SER A 88 -13.37 -7.20 -19.89
C SER A 88 -14.08 -6.11 -19.09
N TRP A 89 -13.45 -4.96 -18.87
CA TRP A 89 -14.06 -3.82 -18.16
C TRP A 89 -15.23 -3.26 -18.97
N ARG A 90 -15.01 -2.87 -20.23
CA ARG A 90 -16.05 -2.23 -21.07
C ARG A 90 -17.26 -3.11 -21.36
N ASN A 91 -17.11 -4.43 -21.31
CA ASN A 91 -18.22 -5.36 -21.47
C ASN A 91 -18.93 -5.71 -20.14
N GLY A 92 -18.67 -4.98 -19.06
CA GLY A 92 -19.25 -5.25 -17.74
C GLY A 92 -18.91 -6.66 -17.23
N PHE A 93 -17.65 -7.06 -17.44
CA PHE A 93 -17.08 -8.39 -17.13
C PHE A 93 -17.62 -9.58 -17.95
N ALA A 94 -18.48 -9.31 -18.94
CA ALA A 94 -19.03 -10.32 -19.83
C ALA A 94 -18.10 -10.65 -21.03
N GLY A 95 -18.54 -11.57 -21.89
CA GLY A 95 -17.86 -11.93 -23.13
C GLY A 95 -16.72 -12.94 -22.98
N SER A 96 -16.19 -13.40 -24.11
CA SER A 96 -15.02 -14.29 -24.13
C SER A 96 -13.72 -13.53 -23.92
N LEU A 97 -12.76 -14.16 -23.24
CA LEU A 97 -11.40 -13.64 -23.12
C LEU A 97 -10.50 -14.41 -24.09
N SER A 98 -9.84 -13.70 -24.99
CA SER A 98 -8.88 -14.29 -25.95
C SER A 98 -7.55 -13.56 -25.89
N PHE A 99 -6.46 -14.31 -25.88
CA PHE A 99 -5.11 -13.77 -26.00
C PHE A 99 -4.47 -14.22 -27.30
N PRO A 100 -3.65 -13.38 -27.95
CA PRO A 100 -2.86 -13.82 -29.10
C PRO A 100 -1.93 -14.97 -28.71
N GLU A 101 -1.79 -15.97 -29.59
CA GLU A 101 -1.09 -17.23 -29.31
C GLU A 101 0.36 -17.06 -28.83
N ASP A 102 1.01 -15.96 -29.20
CA ASP A 102 2.41 -15.70 -28.88
C ASP A 102 2.65 -15.14 -27.47
N TRP A 103 1.61 -14.98 -26.63
CA TRP A 103 1.75 -14.44 -25.27
C TRP A 103 2.67 -15.28 -24.39
N THR A 104 2.65 -16.61 -24.55
CA THR A 104 3.52 -17.55 -23.82
C THR A 104 4.97 -17.36 -24.19
N ALA A 105 5.28 -17.20 -25.49
CA ALA A 105 6.63 -16.92 -25.96
C ALA A 105 7.15 -15.58 -25.43
N LYS A 106 6.30 -14.55 -25.35
CA LYS A 106 6.67 -13.26 -24.73
C LYS A 106 6.94 -13.41 -23.23
N LEU A 107 6.11 -14.15 -22.51
CA LEU A 107 6.36 -14.44 -21.10
C LEU A 107 7.68 -15.22 -20.91
N GLU A 108 7.96 -16.20 -21.77
CA GLU A 108 9.20 -16.97 -21.70
C GLU A 108 10.44 -16.11 -21.93
N SER A 109 10.37 -15.06 -22.76
CA SER A 109 11.51 -14.14 -22.92
C SER A 109 11.84 -13.29 -21.68
N LEU A 110 10.94 -13.21 -20.69
CA LEU A 110 11.14 -12.49 -19.43
C LEU A 110 11.97 -13.31 -18.43
N ALA A 111 13.14 -13.77 -18.87
CA ALA A 111 14.03 -14.62 -18.10
C ALA A 111 15.22 -13.84 -17.52
N SER A 112 15.70 -14.30 -16.37
CA SER A 112 16.97 -13.88 -15.79
C SER A 112 17.57 -15.06 -15.02
N ALA A 113 18.89 -15.21 -15.11
CA ALA A 113 19.63 -16.15 -14.27
C ALA A 113 19.75 -15.64 -12.83
N ASP A 114 19.88 -14.32 -12.66
CA ASP A 114 19.98 -13.68 -11.35
C ASP A 114 18.58 -13.43 -10.76
N PRO A 115 18.40 -13.59 -9.44
CA PRO A 115 17.18 -13.19 -8.75
C PRO A 115 16.81 -11.73 -9.06
N VAL A 116 15.55 -11.52 -9.39
CA VAL A 116 15.01 -10.22 -9.80
C VAL A 116 14.50 -9.48 -8.59
N ARG A 117 14.98 -8.24 -8.43
CA ARG A 117 14.47 -7.31 -7.44
C ARG A 117 13.23 -6.63 -8.02
N MET A 118 12.07 -6.95 -7.46
CA MET A 118 10.77 -6.42 -7.87
C MET A 118 10.27 -5.47 -6.80
N LYS A 119 9.85 -4.27 -7.22
CA LYS A 119 9.19 -3.31 -6.32
C LYS A 119 7.69 -3.56 -6.34
N ARG A 120 7.06 -3.53 -5.17
CA ARG A 120 5.60 -3.55 -5.08
C ARG A 120 5.04 -2.28 -5.73
N ALA A 121 4.02 -2.43 -6.55
CA ALA A 121 3.28 -1.30 -7.10
C ALA A 121 2.35 -0.68 -6.02
N GLU A 122 2.79 0.44 -5.43
CA GLU A 122 2.19 1.06 -4.24
C GLU A 122 0.77 1.57 -4.49
N GLY A 123 0.51 2.25 -5.61
CA GLY A 123 -0.82 2.71 -5.99
C GLY A 123 -1.89 1.63 -5.94
N TYR A 124 -1.57 0.43 -6.44
CA TYR A 124 -2.48 -0.72 -6.41
C TYR A 124 -2.64 -1.29 -4.99
N ALA A 125 -1.59 -1.26 -4.18
CA ALA A 125 -1.58 -1.87 -2.84
C ALA A 125 -2.22 -0.98 -1.77
N PHE A 126 -2.08 0.34 -1.89
CA PHE A 126 -2.34 1.29 -0.79
C PHE A 126 -3.31 2.41 -1.14
N TYR A 127 -3.34 2.87 -2.39
CA TYR A 127 -4.03 4.13 -2.74
C TYR A 127 -5.31 3.97 -3.54
N ALA A 128 -5.81 2.74 -3.68
CA ALA A 128 -6.98 2.43 -4.50
C ALA A 128 -6.85 2.96 -5.94
N LEU A 129 -5.63 2.86 -6.50
CA LEU A 129 -5.42 3.06 -7.92
C LEU A 129 -5.86 1.81 -8.67
N TYR A 130 -6.65 1.97 -9.73
CA TYR A 130 -7.18 0.86 -10.52
C TYR A 130 -6.60 0.93 -11.93
N PRO A 131 -6.11 -0.18 -12.53
CA PRO A 131 -5.69 -0.23 -13.92
C PRO A 131 -6.67 0.44 -14.90
N GLU A 132 -7.96 0.27 -14.65
CA GLU A 132 -9.05 0.77 -15.47
C GLU A 132 -9.10 2.30 -15.50
N SER A 133 -8.60 2.99 -14.47
CA SER A 133 -8.59 4.46 -14.45
C SER A 133 -7.72 5.05 -15.57
N TYR A 134 -6.61 4.38 -15.91
CA TYR A 134 -5.72 4.82 -16.99
C TYR A 134 -6.27 4.47 -18.36
N ILE A 135 -7.07 3.39 -18.47
CA ILE A 135 -7.82 3.07 -19.68
C ILE A 135 -8.85 4.16 -19.96
N GLU A 136 -9.66 4.53 -18.96
CA GLU A 136 -10.70 5.54 -19.13
C GLU A 136 -10.10 6.94 -19.33
N ALA A 137 -9.03 7.29 -18.59
CA ALA A 137 -8.30 8.55 -18.80
C ALA A 137 -7.74 8.68 -20.22
N ALA A 138 -7.16 7.61 -20.76
CA ALA A 138 -6.67 7.59 -22.14
C ALA A 138 -7.81 7.74 -23.15
N SER A 139 -8.97 7.15 -22.87
CA SER A 139 -10.13 7.16 -23.76
C SER A 139 -10.71 8.57 -23.95
N ILE A 140 -10.66 9.40 -22.90
CA ILE A 140 -11.16 10.78 -22.94
C ILE A 140 -10.08 11.81 -23.31
N SER A 141 -8.83 11.37 -23.53
CA SER A 141 -7.69 12.25 -23.73
C SER A 141 -7.64 12.93 -25.11
N ASN A 142 -8.41 12.42 -26.08
CA ASN A 142 -8.37 12.79 -27.51
C ASN A 142 -7.00 12.58 -28.20
N LEU A 143 -6.10 11.81 -27.58
CA LEU A 143 -4.84 11.40 -28.19
C LEU A 143 -5.06 10.31 -29.24
N THR A 144 -4.09 10.16 -30.15
CA THR A 144 -4.22 9.26 -31.31
C THR A 144 -3.35 8.01 -31.16
N PRO A 145 -3.56 6.96 -31.99
CA PRO A 145 -2.66 5.82 -32.03
C PRO A 145 -1.20 6.13 -32.39
N LYS A 146 -0.90 7.34 -32.90
CA LYS A 146 0.49 7.78 -33.19
C LYS A 146 1.23 8.28 -31.95
N THR A 147 0.53 8.49 -30.84
CA THR A 147 1.13 9.01 -29.60
C THR A 147 2.20 8.08 -29.07
N VAL A 148 3.35 8.63 -28.70
CA VAL A 148 4.42 7.89 -28.03
C VAL A 148 4.14 7.86 -26.54
N VAL A 149 3.99 6.65 -25.98
CA VAL A 149 3.67 6.45 -24.56
C VAL A 149 4.93 6.08 -23.79
N ILE A 150 5.22 6.83 -22.73
CA ILE A 150 6.38 6.66 -21.87
C ILE A 150 5.92 6.46 -20.43
N GLY A 151 6.14 5.27 -19.90
CA GLY A 151 5.98 4.95 -18.49
C GLY A 151 7.22 5.33 -17.70
N ILE A 152 7.03 5.97 -16.55
CA ILE A 152 8.10 6.17 -15.58
C ILE A 152 8.31 4.85 -14.83
N ARG A 153 9.55 4.35 -14.81
CA ARG A 153 9.85 2.98 -14.35
C ARG A 153 9.64 2.80 -12.85
N SER A 154 8.51 2.20 -12.54
CA SER A 154 8.04 1.64 -11.27
C SER A 154 6.67 1.01 -11.60
N ILE A 155 5.59 1.45 -10.94
CA ILE A 155 4.21 1.19 -11.35
C ILE A 155 3.91 1.75 -12.76
N GLY A 156 4.56 2.85 -13.17
CA GLY A 156 4.35 3.48 -14.48
C GLY A 156 4.63 2.57 -15.69
N THR A 157 5.45 1.53 -15.53
CA THR A 157 5.67 0.50 -16.58
C THR A 157 4.36 -0.21 -16.97
N GLY A 158 3.54 -0.58 -15.98
CA GLY A 158 2.22 -1.17 -16.24
C GLY A 158 1.21 -0.11 -16.69
N LEU A 159 1.15 1.03 -16.00
CA LEU A 159 0.21 2.11 -16.30
C LEU A 159 0.33 2.60 -17.76
N ALA A 160 1.55 2.73 -18.26
CA ALA A 160 1.80 3.11 -19.65
C ALA A 160 1.28 2.07 -20.66
N ALA A 161 1.30 0.78 -20.33
CA ALA A 161 0.74 -0.25 -21.18
C ALA A 161 -0.80 -0.16 -21.27
N LEU A 162 -1.47 0.27 -20.19
CA LEU A 162 -2.91 0.54 -20.17
C LEU A 162 -3.27 1.73 -21.07
N VAL A 163 -2.52 2.83 -20.95
CA VAL A 163 -2.67 4.00 -21.83
C VAL A 163 -2.41 3.62 -23.29
N SER A 164 -1.30 2.92 -23.58
CA SER A 164 -0.98 2.45 -24.94
C SER A 164 -2.06 1.54 -25.51
N ALA A 165 -2.59 0.60 -24.72
CA ALA A 165 -3.68 -0.27 -25.14
C ALA A 165 -4.96 0.51 -25.49
N ALA A 166 -5.34 1.48 -24.66
CA ALA A 166 -6.55 2.28 -24.83
C ALA A 166 -6.46 3.25 -26.01
N LEU A 167 -5.30 3.86 -26.25
CA LEU A 167 -5.04 4.72 -27.42
C LEU A 167 -4.87 3.93 -28.72
N GLY A 168 -4.67 2.61 -28.65
CA GLY A 168 -4.26 1.81 -29.80
C GLY A 168 -2.82 2.06 -30.25
N ALA A 169 -2.02 2.74 -29.44
CA ALA A 169 -0.63 3.11 -29.74
C ALA A 169 0.32 1.90 -29.72
N GLU A 170 1.55 2.11 -30.17
CA GLU A 170 2.64 1.13 -30.06
C GLU A 170 2.95 0.80 -28.60
N PRO A 171 3.57 -0.37 -28.30
CA PRO A 171 4.00 -0.73 -26.95
C PRO A 171 4.78 0.41 -26.27
N ALA A 172 4.43 0.71 -25.03
CA ALA A 172 5.01 1.82 -24.30
C ALA A 172 6.50 1.59 -23.97
N TYR A 173 7.25 2.69 -23.94
CA TYR A 173 8.61 2.72 -23.41
C TYR A 173 8.58 2.85 -21.89
N SER A 174 9.62 2.36 -21.20
CA SER A 174 9.82 2.54 -19.76
C SER A 174 11.15 3.24 -19.54
N LEU A 175 11.15 4.42 -18.90
CA LEU A 175 12.36 5.19 -18.59
C LEU A 175 12.57 5.27 -17.08
N ARG A 176 13.82 5.17 -16.61
CA ARG A 176 14.18 5.22 -15.19
C ARG A 176 14.79 6.57 -14.82
N PRO A 177 14.06 7.43 -14.10
CA PRO A 177 14.65 8.57 -13.41
C PRO A 177 15.70 8.13 -12.39
N THR A 178 16.84 8.83 -12.37
CA THR A 178 17.96 8.62 -11.44
C THR A 178 18.42 9.93 -10.83
N GLY A 179 19.31 9.88 -9.84
CA GLY A 179 19.82 11.08 -9.16
C GLY A 179 19.01 11.43 -7.92
N HIS A 180 19.16 12.67 -7.46
CA HIS A 180 18.54 13.14 -6.23
C HIS A 180 17.00 13.10 -6.36
N PRO A 181 16.23 12.70 -5.33
CA PRO A 181 14.77 12.58 -5.43
C PRO A 181 14.04 13.85 -5.87
N PHE A 182 14.62 15.03 -5.66
CA PHE A 182 14.05 16.32 -6.08
C PHE A 182 14.63 16.87 -7.39
N GLU A 183 15.68 16.25 -7.92
CA GLU A 183 16.39 16.69 -9.13
C GLU A 183 16.77 15.46 -9.96
N ARG A 184 15.75 14.71 -10.37
CA ARG A 184 15.96 13.49 -11.14
C ARG A 184 16.37 13.81 -12.58
N CYS A 185 17.18 12.93 -13.15
CA CYS A 185 17.63 13.00 -14.54
C CYS A 185 17.44 11.65 -15.24
N LEU A 186 17.31 11.70 -16.56
CA LEU A 186 17.30 10.51 -17.41
C LEU A 186 18.68 10.23 -17.98
N ARG A 187 18.99 8.93 -18.12
CA ARG A 187 20.16 8.43 -18.86
C ARG A 187 19.65 7.49 -19.93
N VAL A 188 19.64 7.93 -21.18
CA VAL A 188 19.08 7.20 -22.33
C VAL A 188 20.17 7.08 -23.40
N THR A 189 20.36 5.89 -23.96
CA THR A 189 21.34 5.68 -25.03
C THR A 189 20.90 6.37 -26.34
N PRO A 190 21.84 6.70 -27.25
CA PRO A 190 21.49 7.26 -28.56
C PRO A 190 20.53 6.38 -29.37
N ALA A 191 20.67 5.05 -29.27
CA ALA A 191 19.83 4.10 -30.00
C ALA A 191 18.36 4.16 -29.54
N LEU A 192 18.12 4.12 -28.23
CA LEU A 192 16.77 4.24 -27.68
C LEU A 192 16.20 5.65 -27.89
N SER A 193 17.02 6.69 -27.70
CA SER A 193 16.64 8.09 -27.95
C SER A 193 16.13 8.28 -29.38
N LYS A 194 16.88 7.79 -30.38
CA LYS A 194 16.47 7.84 -31.80
C LYS A 194 15.15 7.12 -32.05
N ARG A 195 14.92 5.97 -31.39
CA ARG A 195 13.66 5.22 -31.54
C ARG A 195 12.47 5.99 -30.97
N ILE A 196 12.58 6.50 -29.75
CA ILE A 196 11.52 7.28 -29.08
C ILE A 196 11.19 8.56 -29.88
N LEU A 197 12.22 9.22 -30.42
CA LEU A 197 12.12 10.51 -31.11
C LEU A 197 12.05 10.38 -32.63
N THR A 198 11.58 9.23 -33.14
CA THR A 198 11.49 8.99 -34.60
C THR A 198 10.61 10.02 -35.29
N ASP A 199 9.47 10.35 -34.67
CA ASP A 199 8.58 11.45 -35.05
C ASP A 199 8.46 12.39 -33.84
N ARG A 200 8.96 13.63 -33.96
CA ARG A 200 8.92 14.64 -32.89
C ARG A 200 7.64 15.48 -32.92
N ASP A 201 6.88 15.42 -34.02
CA ASP A 201 5.66 16.20 -34.21
C ASP A 201 4.42 15.46 -33.69
N THR A 202 4.58 14.22 -33.24
CA THR A 202 3.55 13.46 -32.52
C THR A 202 3.40 13.92 -31.07
N ASP A 203 2.31 13.50 -30.43
CA ASP A 203 2.07 13.74 -29.01
C ASP A 203 2.78 12.70 -28.14
N PHE A 204 3.19 13.10 -26.94
CA PHE A 204 3.90 12.27 -25.97
C PHE A 204 3.08 12.17 -24.68
N ALA A 205 2.70 10.95 -24.32
CA ALA A 205 2.02 10.64 -23.07
C ALA A 205 3.03 10.16 -22.02
N ILE A 206 3.21 10.94 -20.97
CA ILE A 206 4.07 10.61 -19.82
C ILE A 206 3.17 10.04 -18.72
N VAL A 207 3.44 8.82 -18.27
CA VAL A 207 2.53 8.03 -17.43
C VAL A 207 3.22 7.55 -16.16
N ASP A 208 2.62 7.85 -15.01
CA ASP A 208 3.05 7.37 -13.70
C ASP A 208 1.94 7.56 -12.66
N GLU A 209 2.14 7.05 -11.44
CA GLU A 209 1.24 7.30 -10.31
C GLU A 209 1.36 8.73 -9.75
N GLY A 210 2.55 9.35 -9.79
CA GLY A 210 2.80 10.67 -9.20
C GLY A 210 1.93 11.81 -9.75
N PRO A 211 2.24 13.08 -9.44
CA PRO A 211 3.52 13.58 -8.95
C PRO A 211 3.67 13.45 -7.43
N GLY A 212 4.82 12.94 -6.98
CA GLY A 212 5.17 12.93 -5.56
C GLY A 212 5.60 14.30 -5.03
N LEU A 213 6.34 14.32 -3.91
CA LEU A 213 6.74 15.54 -3.19
C LEU A 213 7.42 16.62 -4.03
N SER A 214 8.12 16.27 -5.11
CA SER A 214 8.83 17.20 -6.00
C SER A 214 8.32 17.23 -7.43
N GLY A 215 7.48 16.28 -7.85
CA GLY A 215 7.14 16.09 -9.26
C GLY A 215 8.33 15.79 -10.19
N SER A 216 9.54 15.58 -9.66
CA SER A 216 10.79 15.50 -10.43
C SER A 216 10.81 14.34 -11.44
N SER A 217 10.12 13.24 -11.15
CA SER A 217 10.00 12.10 -12.07
C SER A 217 9.30 12.50 -13.37
N PHE A 218 8.14 13.18 -13.29
CA PHE A 218 7.46 13.71 -14.49
C PHE A 218 8.28 14.82 -15.13
N GLY A 219 8.82 15.71 -14.30
CA GLY A 219 9.65 16.83 -14.72
C GLY A 219 10.80 16.39 -15.61
N CYS A 220 11.58 15.40 -15.18
CA CYS A 220 12.80 14.98 -15.89
C CYS A 220 12.52 14.31 -17.24
N VAL A 221 11.40 13.59 -17.38
CA VAL A 221 11.01 13.03 -18.69
C VAL A 221 10.61 14.15 -19.65
N ALA A 222 9.81 15.11 -19.18
CA ALA A 222 9.42 16.27 -19.97
C ALA A 222 10.63 17.15 -20.34
N ASP A 223 11.56 17.38 -19.41
CA ASP A 223 12.81 18.11 -19.65
C ASP A 223 13.64 17.44 -20.74
N TRP A 224 13.79 16.12 -20.66
CA TRP A 224 14.53 15.34 -21.65
C TRP A 224 13.88 15.41 -23.04
N LEU A 225 12.55 15.30 -23.14
CA LEU A 225 11.84 15.42 -24.42
C LEU A 225 12.04 16.81 -25.05
N GLN A 226 11.89 17.87 -24.26
CA GLN A 226 12.07 19.25 -24.74
C GLN A 226 13.51 19.53 -25.16
N ALA A 227 14.50 19.07 -24.38
CA ALA A 227 15.90 19.19 -24.71
C ALA A 227 16.26 18.47 -26.03
N ASN A 228 15.45 17.50 -26.46
CA ASN A 228 15.61 16.78 -27.72
C ASN A 228 14.64 17.21 -28.83
N GLY A 229 14.04 18.40 -28.70
CA GLY A 229 13.30 19.09 -29.76
C GLY A 229 11.80 18.80 -29.80
N VAL A 230 11.21 18.16 -28.78
CA VAL A 230 9.75 18.00 -28.67
C VAL A 230 9.12 19.30 -28.18
N ALA A 231 8.12 19.81 -28.90
CA ALA A 231 7.43 21.03 -28.52
C ALA A 231 6.62 20.83 -27.22
N SER A 232 6.59 21.84 -26.34
CA SER A 232 5.81 21.82 -25.09
C SER A 232 4.32 21.51 -25.32
N GLY A 233 3.77 21.95 -26.46
CA GLY A 233 2.39 21.67 -26.89
C GLY A 233 2.04 20.18 -27.02
N ARG A 234 3.04 19.31 -27.17
CA ARG A 234 2.88 17.87 -27.43
C ARG A 234 2.92 17.00 -26.18
N LEU A 235 3.16 17.60 -25.01
CA LEU A 235 3.34 16.85 -23.76
C LEU A 235 2.00 16.70 -23.04
N HIS A 236 1.66 15.46 -22.69
CA HIS A 236 0.47 15.10 -21.92
C HIS A 236 0.86 14.28 -20.70
N PHE A 237 0.23 14.58 -19.57
CA PHE A 237 0.48 13.88 -18.31
C PHE A 237 -0.68 12.96 -17.94
N PHE A 238 -0.36 11.75 -17.52
CA PHE A 238 -1.29 10.77 -16.96
C PHE A 238 -0.89 10.44 -15.51
N PRO A 239 -1.29 11.27 -14.54
CA PRO A 239 -1.10 11.01 -13.11
C PRO A 239 -2.25 10.21 -12.48
N SER A 240 -2.09 9.80 -11.22
CA SER A 240 -3.19 9.18 -10.45
C SER A 240 -4.21 10.19 -9.90
N HIS A 241 -3.87 11.49 -9.88
CA HIS A 241 -4.71 12.54 -9.30
C HIS A 241 -4.54 13.90 -10.01
N THR A 242 -5.52 14.80 -9.83
CA THR A 242 -5.54 16.14 -10.43
C THR A 242 -4.74 17.19 -9.65
N GLY A 243 -4.26 16.84 -8.45
CA GLY A 243 -3.49 17.75 -7.58
C GLY A 243 -2.17 18.27 -8.17
N GLU A 244 -1.65 19.31 -7.53
CA GLU A 244 -0.35 19.90 -7.84
C GLU A 244 0.81 19.03 -7.31
N PRO A 245 2.03 19.14 -7.88
CA PRO A 245 3.23 18.56 -7.30
C PRO A 245 3.45 19.07 -5.87
N GLY A 246 4.02 18.23 -5.01
CA GLY A 246 4.26 18.56 -3.61
C GLY A 246 5.18 19.78 -3.39
N PRO A 247 5.38 20.22 -2.15
CA PRO A 247 6.04 21.49 -1.83
C PRO A 247 7.48 21.62 -2.33
N GLN A 248 8.17 20.50 -2.59
CA GLN A 248 9.56 20.48 -3.05
C GLN A 248 9.71 20.59 -4.58
N ALA A 249 8.61 20.82 -5.31
CA ALA A 249 8.65 20.98 -6.76
C ALA A 249 9.20 22.33 -7.18
N SER A 250 10.07 22.31 -8.20
CA SER A 250 10.63 23.51 -8.82
C SER A 250 9.55 24.33 -9.56
N GLU A 251 9.71 25.65 -9.63
CA GLU A 251 8.75 26.51 -10.34
C GLU A 251 8.60 26.15 -11.83
N PRO A 252 9.67 25.82 -12.59
CA PRO A 252 9.52 25.34 -13.97
C PRO A 252 8.63 24.09 -14.09
N HIS A 253 8.79 23.13 -13.17
CA HIS A 253 7.96 21.91 -13.17
C HIS A 253 6.51 22.22 -12.80
N ARG A 254 6.25 23.10 -11.83
CA ARG A 254 4.89 23.56 -11.48
C ARG A 254 4.21 24.29 -12.62
N SER A 255 4.93 25.19 -13.29
CA SER A 255 4.42 25.94 -14.43
C SER A 255 4.00 25.00 -15.56
N ARG A 256 4.89 24.09 -15.97
CA ARG A 256 4.58 23.06 -16.97
C ARG A 256 3.40 22.18 -16.55
N TRP A 257 3.35 21.76 -15.28
CA TRP A 257 2.27 20.92 -14.77
C TRP A 257 0.89 21.57 -14.92
N ARG A 258 0.79 22.88 -14.66
CA ARG A 258 -0.44 23.66 -14.81
C ARG A 258 -0.80 23.93 -16.26
N ASP A 259 0.21 24.16 -17.09
CA ASP A 259 0.02 24.60 -18.47
C ASP A 259 -0.30 23.47 -19.45
N ARG A 260 -0.05 22.21 -19.08
CA ARG A 260 -0.22 21.05 -19.97
C ARG A 260 -1.42 20.19 -19.57
N PRO A 261 -2.05 19.48 -20.51
CA PRO A 261 -3.17 18.60 -20.19
C PRO A 261 -2.76 17.47 -19.22
N ARG A 262 -3.60 17.28 -18.19
CA ARG A 262 -3.53 16.18 -17.23
C ARG A 262 -4.77 15.33 -17.41
N HIS A 263 -4.59 14.06 -17.75
CA HIS A 263 -5.68 13.14 -18.02
C HIS A 263 -5.85 12.20 -16.83
N VAL A 264 -6.97 12.33 -16.11
CA VAL A 264 -7.21 11.62 -14.85
C VAL A 264 -8.66 11.18 -14.79
N VAL A 265 -8.87 9.93 -14.40
CA VAL A 265 -10.15 9.43 -13.90
C VAL A 265 -9.89 8.92 -12.49
N GLY A 266 -10.52 9.54 -11.48
CA GLY A 266 -10.32 9.17 -10.09
C GLY A 266 -11.07 7.89 -9.71
N PHE A 267 -10.69 7.27 -8.59
CA PHE A 267 -11.41 6.13 -8.01
C PHE A 267 -12.91 6.41 -7.85
N ASP A 268 -13.26 7.59 -7.35
CA ASP A 268 -14.67 7.96 -7.10
C ASP A 268 -15.50 7.90 -8.39
N ASP A 269 -14.98 8.44 -9.49
CA ASP A 269 -15.71 8.47 -10.75
C ASP A 269 -15.72 7.09 -11.43
N LEU A 270 -14.63 6.34 -11.31
CA LEU A 270 -14.49 5.01 -11.89
C LEU A 270 -15.36 3.96 -11.19
N VAL A 271 -15.44 4.00 -9.86
CA VAL A 271 -15.92 2.89 -9.02
C VAL A 271 -17.08 3.28 -8.10
N LEU A 272 -17.15 4.50 -7.57
CA LEU A 272 -18.27 4.88 -6.68
C LEU A 272 -19.46 5.47 -7.43
N LYS A 273 -19.17 6.26 -8.48
CA LYS A 273 -20.13 7.01 -9.30
C LYS A 273 -20.22 6.46 -10.72
N ALA A 274 -19.69 5.27 -10.96
CA ALA A 274 -19.68 4.62 -12.27
C ALA A 274 -21.08 4.63 -12.89
N GLN A 275 -21.17 4.94 -14.18
CA GLN A 275 -22.46 4.98 -14.87
C GLN A 275 -23.10 3.60 -14.94
N ASP A 276 -22.33 2.57 -15.33
CA ASP A 276 -22.77 1.18 -15.28
C ASP A 276 -22.77 0.68 -13.82
N PRO A 277 -23.92 0.25 -13.26
CA PRO A 277 -23.98 -0.32 -11.92
C PRO A 277 -23.05 -1.52 -11.71
N LYS A 278 -22.71 -2.27 -12.76
CA LYS A 278 -21.77 -3.40 -12.67
C LYS A 278 -20.37 -2.98 -12.26
N HIS A 279 -20.00 -1.72 -12.44
CA HIS A 279 -18.69 -1.18 -12.06
C HIS A 279 -18.70 -0.53 -10.67
N ARG A 280 -19.86 -0.52 -9.99
CA ARG A 280 -20.00 0.13 -8.70
C ARG A 280 -19.54 -0.76 -7.56
N LEU A 281 -18.69 -0.23 -6.67
CA LEU A 281 -18.31 -0.93 -5.43
C LEU A 281 -19.52 -1.33 -4.58
N GLN A 282 -20.56 -0.50 -4.57
CA GLN A 282 -21.78 -0.77 -3.81
C GLN A 282 -22.46 -2.05 -4.31
N THR A 283 -22.54 -2.23 -5.64
CA THR A 283 -23.04 -3.48 -6.25
C THR A 283 -22.15 -4.65 -5.88
N TRP A 284 -20.83 -4.48 -5.98
CA TRP A 284 -19.87 -5.53 -5.67
C TRP A 284 -19.92 -6.02 -4.23
N ALA A 285 -20.10 -5.09 -3.27
CA ALA A 285 -20.21 -5.41 -1.85
C ALA A 285 -21.57 -6.04 -1.53
N ALA A 286 -22.65 -5.55 -2.16
CA ALA A 286 -23.99 -6.13 -2.02
C ALA A 286 -24.04 -7.58 -2.50
N ASP A 287 -23.37 -7.89 -3.63
CA ASP A 287 -23.25 -9.26 -4.15
C ASP A 287 -22.54 -10.22 -3.16
N VAL A 288 -21.52 -9.72 -2.43
CA VAL A 288 -20.78 -10.53 -1.45
C VAL A 288 -21.67 -10.99 -0.30
N VAL A 289 -22.60 -10.13 0.14
CA VAL A 289 -23.48 -10.41 1.28
C VAL A 289 -24.88 -10.87 0.86
N GLY A 290 -25.18 -10.88 -0.45
CA GLY A 290 -26.44 -11.36 -1.01
C GLY A 290 -27.64 -10.46 -0.74
N VAL A 291 -27.47 -9.13 -0.84
CA VAL A 291 -28.55 -8.14 -0.56
C VAL A 291 -28.89 -7.30 -1.79
N GLU A 292 -30.17 -6.90 -1.92
CA GLU A 292 -30.64 -6.07 -3.03
C GLU A 292 -30.84 -4.60 -2.66
N ARG A 293 -31.11 -4.32 -1.38
CA ARG A 293 -31.39 -2.98 -0.85
C ARG A 293 -30.37 -2.61 0.21
N TRP A 294 -29.79 -1.42 0.05
CA TRP A 294 -28.77 -0.92 0.95
C TRP A 294 -28.75 0.61 0.99
N SER A 295 -28.16 1.15 2.06
CA SER A 295 -27.69 2.53 2.17
C SER A 295 -26.16 2.53 2.24
N TRP A 296 -25.54 3.65 1.85
CA TRP A 296 -24.08 3.76 1.75
C TRP A 296 -23.59 5.05 2.39
N ARG A 297 -22.53 4.95 3.20
CA ARG A 297 -21.89 6.10 3.84
C ARG A 297 -20.37 5.97 3.75
N ASP A 298 -19.70 7.05 3.35
CA ASP A 298 -18.24 7.12 3.40
C ASP A 298 -17.76 7.33 4.84
N LEU A 299 -16.86 6.46 5.29
CA LEU A 299 -16.23 6.50 6.61
C LEU A 299 -14.75 6.91 6.54
N SER A 300 -14.22 7.16 5.34
CA SER A 300 -12.81 7.44 5.06
C SER A 300 -12.35 8.76 5.69
N GLY A 301 -11.02 8.97 5.75
CA GLY A 301 -10.43 10.22 6.23
C GLY A 301 -10.85 10.59 7.66
N GLY A 302 -11.02 9.60 8.54
CA GLY A 302 -11.41 9.83 9.93
C GLY A 302 -12.91 10.05 10.17
N ALA A 303 -13.77 9.98 9.13
CA ALA A 303 -15.22 10.18 9.25
C ALA A 303 -15.90 9.08 10.09
N TRP A 304 -15.30 7.89 10.19
CA TRP A 304 -15.74 6.82 11.09
C TRP A 304 -15.90 7.25 12.55
N ARG A 305 -15.14 8.26 13.01
CA ARG A 305 -15.21 8.76 14.39
C ARG A 305 -16.56 9.35 14.72
N ALA A 306 -17.24 9.99 13.76
CA ALA A 306 -18.58 10.53 13.97
C ALA A 306 -19.64 9.43 14.15
N VAL A 307 -19.39 8.22 13.63
CA VAL A 307 -20.28 7.07 13.82
C VAL A 307 -19.97 6.37 15.16
N ARG A 308 -18.69 6.29 15.54
CA ARG A 308 -18.25 5.59 16.77
C ARG A 308 -18.39 6.43 18.04
N TYR A 309 -18.23 7.75 17.94
CA TYR A 309 -18.22 8.65 19.10
C TYR A 309 -19.27 9.74 18.93
N ARG A 310 -20.23 9.78 19.87
CA ARG A 310 -21.28 10.81 19.91
C ARG A 310 -20.72 12.21 20.20
N ASN A 311 -19.67 12.31 21.01
CA ASN A 311 -19.04 13.57 21.39
C ASN A 311 -17.65 13.70 20.72
N PRO A 312 -17.43 14.74 19.89
CA PRO A 312 -16.13 15.01 19.26
C PRO A 312 -14.94 15.20 20.21
N SER A 313 -15.17 15.52 21.49
CA SER A 313 -14.08 15.63 22.47
C SER A 313 -13.41 14.29 22.77
N TYR A 314 -14.08 13.16 22.50
CA TYR A 314 -13.54 11.81 22.68
C TYR A 314 -12.94 11.22 21.40
N TRP A 315 -12.89 11.99 20.31
CA TRP A 315 -12.32 11.51 19.06
C TRP A 315 -10.83 11.19 19.24
N PRO A 316 -10.37 9.98 18.88
CA PRO A 316 -8.95 9.69 18.81
C PRO A 316 -8.30 10.46 17.66
N PRO A 317 -6.97 10.65 17.67
CA PRO A 317 -6.26 11.24 16.54
C PRO A 317 -6.40 10.35 15.29
N SER A 318 -6.43 10.97 14.11
CA SER A 318 -6.45 10.29 12.81
C SER A 318 -5.39 10.89 11.88
N TYR A 319 -4.58 10.01 11.29
CA TYR A 319 -3.72 10.38 10.17
C TYR A 319 -4.52 10.20 8.86
N MET A 320 -5.37 11.17 8.58
CA MET A 320 -6.40 11.08 7.53
C MET A 320 -5.83 10.77 6.12
N GLN A 321 -4.63 11.26 5.79
CA GLN A 321 -4.00 11.10 4.47
C GLN A 321 -3.55 9.66 4.17
N VAL A 322 -3.22 8.88 5.20
CA VAL A 322 -2.79 7.48 5.04
C VAL A 322 -3.89 6.49 5.43
N GLU A 323 -5.06 7.00 5.82
CA GLU A 323 -6.21 6.17 6.15
C GLU A 323 -6.81 5.57 4.88
N LYS A 324 -7.00 4.25 4.89
CA LYS A 324 -7.59 3.55 3.75
C LYS A 324 -9.06 3.91 3.59
N ARG A 325 -9.51 3.87 2.34
CA ARG A 325 -10.92 4.01 1.99
C ARG A 325 -11.76 2.97 2.73
N LYS A 326 -12.84 3.43 3.33
CA LYS A 326 -13.75 2.61 4.11
C LYS A 326 -15.17 3.15 4.01
N PHE A 327 -16.13 2.25 3.96
CA PHE A 327 -17.52 2.59 3.81
C PHE A 327 -18.38 1.77 4.76
N LEU A 328 -19.51 2.34 5.16
CA LEU A 328 -20.57 1.65 5.87
C LEU A 328 -21.68 1.35 4.87
N MET A 329 -22.05 0.07 4.79
CA MET A 329 -23.21 -0.39 4.03
C MET A 329 -24.25 -0.93 5.00
N GLU A 330 -25.38 -0.25 5.12
CA GLU A 330 -26.51 -0.74 5.90
C GLU A 330 -27.46 -1.46 4.93
N ALA A 331 -27.79 -2.72 5.21
CA ALA A 331 -28.66 -3.51 4.34
C ALA A 331 -29.68 -4.31 5.17
N GLU A 332 -30.67 -4.89 4.49
CA GLU A 332 -31.56 -5.85 5.14
C GLU A 332 -30.73 -7.03 5.68
N GLY A 333 -30.82 -7.29 6.98
CA GLY A 333 -30.10 -8.37 7.65
C GLY A 333 -28.75 -8.01 8.29
N GLY A 334 -28.27 -6.77 8.16
CA GLY A 334 -27.07 -6.34 8.91
C GLY A 334 -26.42 -5.06 8.43
N VAL A 335 -25.40 -4.64 9.17
CA VAL A 335 -24.53 -3.52 8.82
C VAL A 335 -23.15 -4.07 8.49
N TRP A 336 -22.58 -3.59 7.39
CA TRP A 336 -21.32 -4.09 6.84
C TRP A 336 -20.32 -2.95 6.70
N HIS A 337 -19.07 -3.26 6.96
CA HIS A 337 -17.94 -2.40 6.71
C HIS A 337 -17.20 -2.90 5.47
N VAL A 338 -16.89 -1.96 4.57
CA VAL A 338 -16.24 -2.24 3.30
C VAL A 338 -14.94 -1.45 3.27
N LYS A 339 -13.81 -2.12 3.50
CA LYS A 339 -12.48 -1.49 3.64
C LYS A 339 -11.57 -1.88 2.49
N PHE A 340 -10.90 -0.88 1.90
CA PHE A 340 -9.89 -1.14 0.88
C PHE A 340 -8.72 -1.91 1.47
N ALA A 341 -8.38 -3.02 0.82
CA ALA A 341 -7.38 -3.99 1.25
C ALA A 341 -6.21 -4.11 0.25
N GLY A 342 -6.24 -3.37 -0.86
CA GLY A 342 -5.21 -3.45 -1.90
C GLY A 342 -5.56 -4.49 -2.96
N LEU A 343 -5.10 -4.26 -4.18
CA LEU A 343 -5.19 -5.22 -5.28
C LEU A 343 -4.13 -6.34 -5.12
N CYS A 344 -4.07 -7.23 -6.12
CA CYS A 344 -3.06 -8.30 -6.27
C CYS A 344 -3.17 -9.49 -5.32
N GLY A 345 -4.34 -9.77 -4.75
CA GLY A 345 -4.54 -10.85 -3.79
C GLY A 345 -4.14 -10.48 -2.36
N SER A 346 -3.79 -9.21 -2.11
CA SER A 346 -3.61 -8.67 -0.75
C SER A 346 -4.90 -8.84 0.05
N ASP A 347 -6.05 -8.57 -0.56
CA ASP A 347 -7.39 -8.80 -0.01
C ASP A 347 -7.63 -10.28 0.34
N VAL A 348 -7.22 -11.23 -0.50
CA VAL A 348 -7.38 -12.67 -0.25
C VAL A 348 -6.55 -13.15 0.95
N ASP A 349 -5.27 -12.77 1.02
CA ASP A 349 -4.39 -13.14 2.14
C ASP A 349 -4.89 -12.54 3.46
N LYS A 350 -5.38 -11.30 3.41
CA LYS A 350 -5.99 -10.60 4.55
C LYS A 350 -7.32 -11.20 4.96
N ALA A 351 -8.17 -11.61 4.01
CA ALA A 351 -9.42 -12.29 4.29
C ALA A 351 -9.17 -13.65 4.94
N ARG A 352 -8.19 -14.43 4.46
CA ARG A 352 -7.78 -15.69 5.11
C ARG A 352 -7.34 -15.46 6.56
N ARG A 353 -6.53 -14.44 6.81
CA ARG A 353 -6.13 -14.04 8.17
C ARG A 353 -7.33 -13.61 9.00
N GLY A 354 -8.23 -12.83 8.40
CA GLY A 354 -9.42 -12.34 9.05
C GLY A 354 -10.39 -13.47 9.44
N SER A 355 -10.60 -14.46 8.57
CA SER A 355 -11.37 -15.66 8.90
C SER A 355 -10.82 -16.35 10.13
N LEU A 356 -9.50 -16.62 10.15
CA LEU A 356 -8.84 -17.25 11.30
C LEU A 356 -9.00 -16.46 12.61
N LEU A 357 -8.81 -15.14 12.57
CA LEU A 357 -8.95 -14.28 13.75
C LEU A 357 -10.43 -14.15 14.19
N SER A 358 -11.36 -14.12 13.24
CA SER A 358 -12.79 -13.99 13.52
C SER A 358 -13.38 -15.28 14.11
N GLU A 359 -12.96 -16.45 13.62
CA GLU A 359 -13.33 -17.77 14.16
C GLU A 359 -12.83 -17.94 15.61
N ALA A 360 -11.67 -17.36 15.92
CA ALA A 360 -11.14 -17.30 17.29
C ALA A 360 -11.80 -16.20 18.16
N GLY A 361 -12.73 -15.42 17.59
CA GLY A 361 -13.51 -14.42 18.31
C GLY A 361 -12.79 -13.10 18.61
N PHE A 362 -11.68 -12.81 17.93
CA PHE A 362 -10.89 -11.59 18.17
C PHE A 362 -11.30 -10.38 17.34
N ILE A 363 -11.92 -10.61 16.18
CA ILE A 363 -12.31 -9.55 15.23
C ILE A 363 -13.73 -9.82 14.67
N PRO A 364 -14.38 -8.84 14.02
CA PRO A 364 -15.63 -9.06 13.31
C PRO A 364 -15.53 -10.15 12.23
N ARG A 365 -16.68 -10.76 11.91
CA ARG A 365 -16.75 -11.79 10.88
C ARG A 365 -16.45 -11.21 9.50
N ILE A 366 -15.60 -11.89 8.74
CA ILE A 366 -15.38 -11.58 7.32
C ILE A 366 -16.47 -12.23 6.47
N ALA A 367 -17.20 -11.43 5.69
CA ALA A 367 -18.18 -11.92 4.73
C ALA A 367 -17.52 -12.36 3.42
N GLY A 368 -16.51 -11.61 2.95
CA GLY A 368 -15.78 -11.94 1.74
C GLY A 368 -14.93 -10.79 1.21
N THR A 369 -14.56 -10.89 -0.06
CA THR A 369 -13.78 -9.88 -0.77
C THR A 369 -14.45 -9.48 -2.07
N CYS A 370 -14.22 -8.25 -2.49
CA CYS A 370 -14.63 -7.78 -3.81
C CYS A 370 -13.62 -6.77 -4.37
N TYR A 371 -12.95 -7.17 -5.45
CA TYR A 371 -12.00 -6.37 -6.22
C TYR A 371 -11.14 -5.38 -5.40
N GLY A 372 -10.34 -5.90 -4.47
CA GLY A 372 -9.46 -5.10 -3.61
C GLY A 372 -10.09 -4.56 -2.32
N PHE A 373 -11.35 -4.91 -2.03
CA PHE A 373 -12.03 -4.60 -0.77
C PHE A 373 -12.32 -5.87 0.04
N ILE A 374 -12.25 -5.74 1.37
CA ILE A 374 -12.77 -6.72 2.32
C ILE A 374 -14.10 -6.22 2.84
N VAL A 375 -15.07 -7.13 2.93
CA VAL A 375 -16.38 -6.89 3.53
C VAL A 375 -16.45 -7.66 4.84
N ASP A 376 -16.60 -6.94 5.95
CA ASP A 376 -16.73 -7.50 7.30
C ASP A 376 -17.94 -6.93 8.04
N GLU A 377 -18.39 -7.62 9.08
CA GLU A 377 -19.53 -7.20 9.88
C GLU A 377 -19.22 -5.90 10.64
N TRP A 378 -20.11 -4.92 10.58
CA TRP A 378 -20.02 -3.75 11.43
C TRP A 378 -20.66 -4.05 12.79
N LEU A 379 -19.83 -4.29 13.79
CA LEU A 379 -20.30 -4.51 15.16
C LEU A 379 -20.58 -3.18 15.86
N ASP A 380 -21.73 -3.09 16.52
CA ASP A 380 -22.01 -2.07 17.53
C ASP A 380 -21.29 -2.40 18.84
N GLY A 381 -20.87 -1.35 19.55
CA GLY A 381 -20.15 -1.50 20.81
C GLY A 381 -19.62 -0.18 21.34
N THR A 382 -19.16 -0.23 22.58
CA THR A 382 -18.53 0.91 23.25
C THR A 382 -17.02 0.81 23.07
N PRO A 383 -16.33 1.90 22.68
CA PRO A 383 -14.88 1.97 22.71
C PRO A 383 -14.31 1.41 24.02
N LEU A 384 -13.26 0.58 23.93
CA LEU A 384 -12.76 -0.19 25.08
C LEU A 384 -12.37 0.72 26.25
N ASP A 385 -11.80 1.88 25.96
CA ASP A 385 -11.44 2.94 26.91
C ASP A 385 -12.63 3.56 27.67
N HIS A 386 -13.86 3.38 27.17
CA HIS A 386 -15.11 3.86 27.79
C HIS A 386 -16.02 2.72 28.26
N SER A 387 -15.61 1.46 28.10
CA SER A 387 -16.47 0.30 28.30
C SER A 387 -16.59 -0.18 29.76
N GLY A 388 -15.77 0.34 30.67
CA GLY A 388 -15.75 -0.08 32.08
C GLY A 388 -15.18 -1.49 32.33
N VAL A 389 -14.65 -2.16 31.30
CA VAL A 389 -14.01 -3.47 31.42
C VAL A 389 -12.79 -3.38 32.34
N SER A 390 -12.59 -4.39 33.19
CA SER A 390 -11.49 -4.39 34.15
C SER A 390 -10.14 -4.44 33.42
N ARG A 391 -9.11 -3.77 33.99
CA ARG A 391 -7.74 -3.82 33.43
C ARG A 391 -7.23 -5.25 33.29
N ARG A 392 -7.59 -6.14 34.23
CA ARG A 392 -7.22 -7.55 34.20
C ARG A 392 -7.81 -8.26 32.97
N ASP A 393 -9.08 -8.03 32.67
CA ASP A 393 -9.74 -8.67 31.52
C ASP A 393 -9.17 -8.17 30.19
N ILE A 394 -8.78 -6.89 30.13
CA ILE A 394 -8.08 -6.31 28.97
C ILE A 394 -6.74 -7.01 28.76
N VAL A 395 -5.91 -7.12 29.81
CA VAL A 395 -4.60 -7.80 29.74
C VAL A 395 -4.76 -9.27 29.35
N ASP A 396 -5.76 -9.95 29.93
CA ASP A 396 -6.04 -11.36 29.64
C ASP A 396 -6.51 -11.56 28.19
N HIS A 397 -7.29 -10.62 27.64
CA HIS A 397 -7.68 -10.64 26.24
C HIS A 397 -6.52 -10.36 25.29
N LEU A 398 -5.70 -9.35 25.58
CA LEU A 398 -4.49 -9.03 24.81
C LEU A 398 -3.53 -10.22 24.77
N GLY A 399 -3.33 -10.91 25.89
CA GLY A 399 -2.46 -12.09 25.96
C GLY A 399 -2.95 -13.23 25.08
N ARG A 400 -4.27 -13.51 25.09
CA ARG A 400 -4.88 -14.49 24.20
C ARG A 400 -4.77 -14.10 22.73
N TYR A 401 -5.02 -12.83 22.41
CA TYR A 401 -4.93 -12.30 21.04
C TYR A 401 -3.52 -12.43 20.47
N LEU A 402 -2.53 -11.93 21.19
CA LEU A 402 -1.13 -11.92 20.74
C LEU A 402 -0.53 -13.33 20.73
N GLY A 403 -0.86 -14.16 21.72
CA GLY A 403 -0.51 -15.57 21.74
C GLY A 403 -1.09 -16.34 20.55
N PHE A 404 -2.36 -16.08 20.22
CA PHE A 404 -3.00 -16.70 19.06
C PHE A 404 -2.31 -16.31 17.75
N ARG A 405 -1.97 -15.03 17.56
CA ARG A 405 -1.20 -14.57 16.40
C ARG A 405 0.15 -15.25 16.28
N ALA A 406 0.93 -15.26 17.36
CA ALA A 406 2.26 -15.88 17.37
C ALA A 406 2.21 -17.37 17.01
N ARG A 407 1.17 -18.08 17.45
CA ARG A 407 0.99 -19.50 17.16
C ARG A 407 0.54 -19.78 15.72
N HIS A 408 -0.44 -19.03 15.23
CA HIS A 408 -1.16 -19.42 14.01
C HIS A 408 -0.80 -18.58 12.78
N LEU A 409 -0.04 -17.51 12.94
CA LEU A 409 0.36 -16.62 11.85
C LEU A 409 1.89 -16.46 11.73
N PRO A 410 2.66 -17.54 11.53
CA PRO A 410 4.09 -17.42 11.27
C PRO A 410 4.33 -16.69 9.92
N ALA A 411 5.21 -15.69 9.92
CA ALA A 411 5.59 -14.98 8.71
C ALA A 411 6.83 -15.63 8.09
N ARG A 412 6.78 -15.94 6.78
CA ARG A 412 7.90 -16.58 6.07
C ARG A 412 9.07 -15.63 5.87
N ASN A 413 8.80 -14.36 5.58
CA ASN A 413 9.76 -13.26 5.41
C ASN A 413 9.01 -11.90 5.52
N GLY A 414 9.74 -10.81 5.76
CA GLY A 414 9.21 -9.44 5.73
C GLY A 414 9.53 -8.63 6.99
N GLY A 415 9.39 -7.31 6.87
CA GLY A 415 9.61 -6.33 7.93
C GLY A 415 11.05 -5.82 8.09
N ALA A 416 11.19 -4.67 8.73
CA ALA A 416 12.48 -4.03 8.99
C ALA A 416 13.44 -4.94 9.77
N SER A 417 14.72 -4.83 9.41
CA SER A 417 15.81 -5.39 10.20
C SER A 417 15.95 -4.66 11.54
N ILE A 418 16.59 -5.29 12.52
CA ILE A 418 16.94 -4.65 13.80
C ILE A 418 17.67 -3.34 13.57
N ARG A 419 18.67 -3.34 12.69
CA ARG A 419 19.44 -2.14 12.33
C ARG A 419 18.53 -1.03 11.79
N THR A 420 17.63 -1.37 10.88
CA THR A 420 16.67 -0.42 10.29
C THR A 420 15.72 0.16 11.34
N LEU A 421 15.25 -0.65 12.30
CA LEU A 421 14.42 -0.18 13.41
C LEU A 421 15.20 0.78 14.33
N CYS A 422 16.47 0.48 14.64
CA CYS A 422 17.33 1.39 15.41
C CYS A 422 17.55 2.71 14.69
N GLU A 423 17.93 2.66 13.41
CA GLU A 423 18.17 3.84 12.58
C GLU A 423 16.94 4.74 12.56
N MET A 424 15.76 4.15 12.36
CA MET A 424 14.48 4.86 12.42
C MET A 424 14.23 5.49 13.78
N ALA A 425 14.40 4.73 14.87
CA ALA A 425 14.13 5.22 16.21
C ALA A 425 15.02 6.42 16.56
N ILE A 426 16.32 6.28 16.30
CA ILE A 426 17.32 7.33 16.55
C ILE A 426 17.06 8.55 15.69
N PHE A 427 16.77 8.36 14.40
CA PHE A 427 16.49 9.47 13.50
C PHE A 427 15.25 10.26 13.95
N ASN A 428 14.13 9.56 14.19
CA ASN A 428 12.89 10.22 14.59
C ASN A 428 13.00 10.91 15.96
N ILE A 429 13.75 10.34 16.90
CA ILE A 429 13.96 10.94 18.22
C ILE A 429 14.91 12.12 18.15
N THR A 430 15.93 12.07 17.30
CA THR A 430 16.78 13.25 17.02
C THR A 430 15.93 14.41 16.51
N GLU A 431 15.08 14.15 15.53
CA GLU A 431 14.21 15.16 14.92
C GLU A 431 13.16 15.72 15.90
N ALA A 432 12.62 14.89 16.79
CA ALA A 432 11.55 15.29 17.71
C ALA A 432 12.05 15.88 19.05
N ALA A 433 13.18 15.41 19.56
CA ALA A 433 13.63 15.65 20.93
C ALA A 433 15.12 16.00 21.06
N GLY A 434 15.84 16.16 19.93
CA GLY A 434 17.23 16.59 19.87
C GLY A 434 18.26 15.47 20.06
N SER A 435 19.51 15.79 19.70
CA SER A 435 20.63 14.85 19.66
C SER A 435 20.98 14.25 21.03
N ASP A 436 20.89 15.03 22.11
CA ASP A 436 21.23 14.55 23.46
C ASP A 436 20.30 13.41 23.90
N THR A 437 18.99 13.55 23.65
CA THR A 437 17.98 12.53 23.90
C THR A 437 18.24 11.28 23.07
N ALA A 438 18.59 11.47 21.79
CA ALA A 438 18.90 10.37 20.89
C ALA A 438 20.17 9.61 21.34
N GLU A 439 21.18 10.29 21.86
CA GLU A 439 22.39 9.65 22.37
C GLU A 439 22.11 8.83 23.63
N LYS A 440 21.31 9.35 24.57
CA LYS A 440 20.83 8.55 25.71
C LYS A 440 20.09 7.30 25.24
N LEU A 441 19.26 7.42 24.20
CA LEU A 441 18.58 6.27 23.61
C LEU A 441 19.56 5.25 23.02
N ARG A 442 20.63 5.68 22.32
CA ARG A 442 21.66 4.77 21.81
C ARG A 442 22.28 3.95 22.94
N CYS A 443 22.60 4.59 24.06
CA CYS A 443 23.11 3.92 25.25
C CYS A 443 22.13 2.86 25.79
N VAL A 444 20.82 3.17 25.83
CA VAL A 444 19.79 2.22 26.27
C VAL A 444 19.63 1.04 25.30
N ILE A 445 19.64 1.30 23.98
CA ILE A 445 19.54 0.25 22.95
C ILE A 445 20.78 -0.67 22.97
N GLY A 446 21.96 -0.11 23.20
CA GLY A 446 23.22 -0.86 23.27
C GLY A 446 23.59 -1.52 21.94
N THR A 447 23.87 -2.83 21.97
CA THR A 447 24.30 -3.62 20.80
C THR A 447 23.22 -4.64 20.41
N PRO A 448 22.22 -4.24 19.61
CA PRO A 448 21.03 -5.04 19.33
C PRO A 448 21.27 -6.15 18.29
N GLU A 449 22.40 -6.14 17.57
CA GLU A 449 22.75 -7.13 16.55
C GLU A 449 22.80 -8.55 17.12
N ARG A 450 23.10 -8.69 18.42
CA ARG A 450 23.07 -9.97 19.15
C ARG A 450 21.69 -10.65 19.14
N LEU A 451 20.62 -9.92 18.82
CA LEU A 451 19.25 -10.41 18.79
C LEU A 451 18.84 -10.94 17.39
N ALA A 452 19.56 -10.60 16.32
CA ALA A 452 19.11 -10.81 14.93
C ALA A 452 18.84 -12.28 14.55
N GLY A 453 19.54 -13.24 15.18
CA GLY A 453 19.32 -14.68 14.97
C GLY A 453 18.30 -15.33 15.92
N ARG A 454 17.68 -14.54 16.80
CA ARG A 454 16.83 -15.04 17.89
C ARG A 454 15.36 -14.62 17.77
N LEU A 455 15.03 -13.81 16.76
CA LEU A 455 13.68 -13.31 16.51
C LEU A 455 12.90 -14.30 15.64
N ARG A 456 11.63 -14.53 15.97
CA ARG A 456 10.70 -15.34 15.17
C ARG A 456 9.70 -14.42 14.50
N ARG A 457 9.76 -14.33 13.17
CA ARG A 457 8.85 -13.48 12.40
C ARG A 457 7.41 -14.01 12.49
N VAL A 458 6.52 -13.13 12.92
CA VAL A 458 5.08 -13.34 13.01
C VAL A 458 4.40 -12.28 12.15
N ASP A 459 3.25 -12.62 11.60
CA ASP A 459 2.31 -11.63 11.09
C ASP A 459 1.80 -10.82 12.29
N THR A 460 2.50 -9.74 12.63
CA THR A 460 2.21 -8.89 13.77
C THR A 460 1.04 -7.96 13.47
N ASP A 461 0.33 -7.53 14.50
CA ASP A 461 -0.73 -6.54 14.38
C ASP A 461 -0.17 -5.15 14.10
N ASN A 462 1.02 -4.83 14.61
CA ASN A 462 1.73 -3.56 14.48
C ASN A 462 1.02 -2.31 15.02
N ARG A 463 -0.27 -2.37 15.36
CA ARG A 463 -1.06 -1.19 15.74
C ARG A 463 -1.98 -1.50 16.91
N LEU A 464 -1.53 -1.38 18.16
CA LEU A 464 -2.35 -1.76 19.33
C LEU A 464 -3.07 -0.58 20.00
N HIS A 465 -3.39 0.49 19.27
CA HIS A 465 -4.04 1.66 19.86
C HIS A 465 -5.37 1.30 20.53
N ARG A 466 -5.67 1.91 21.68
CA ARG A 466 -6.88 1.61 22.48
C ARG A 466 -8.18 1.80 21.70
N TRP A 467 -8.23 2.78 20.80
CA TRP A 467 -9.42 3.12 20.02
C TRP A 467 -9.74 2.14 18.88
N GLU A 468 -8.90 1.13 18.65
CA GLU A 468 -9.16 0.05 17.69
C GLU A 468 -9.84 -1.16 18.33
N TRP A 469 -10.24 -1.04 19.60
CA TRP A 469 -10.89 -2.07 20.36
C TRP A 469 -12.26 -1.60 20.83
N LEU A 470 -13.23 -2.51 20.74
CA LEU A 470 -14.60 -2.29 21.20
C LEU A 470 -14.99 -3.38 22.19
N THR A 471 -15.85 -3.02 23.13
CA THR A 471 -16.65 -3.98 23.88
C THR A 471 -18.03 -4.03 23.23
N THR A 472 -18.35 -5.18 22.64
CA THR A 472 -19.67 -5.47 22.05
C THR A 472 -20.78 -5.43 23.10
N THR A 473 -22.03 -5.36 22.66
CA THR A 473 -23.22 -5.42 23.54
C THR A 473 -23.29 -6.73 24.35
N THR A 474 -22.63 -7.79 23.89
CA THR A 474 -22.53 -9.08 24.62
C THR A 474 -21.35 -9.11 25.60
N GLY A 475 -20.65 -7.99 25.83
CA GLY A 475 -19.50 -7.89 26.72
C GLY A 475 -18.19 -8.47 26.17
N ARG A 476 -18.14 -8.88 24.90
CA ARG A 476 -16.90 -9.38 24.27
C ARG A 476 -16.03 -8.22 23.82
N ILE A 477 -14.73 -8.31 24.10
CA ILE A 477 -13.71 -7.41 23.55
C ILE A 477 -13.38 -7.89 22.13
N VAL A 478 -13.42 -6.98 21.16
CA VAL A 478 -13.11 -7.25 19.75
C VAL A 478 -12.22 -6.14 19.19
N LYS A 479 -11.29 -6.50 18.31
CA LYS A 479 -10.46 -5.55 17.57
C LYS A 479 -11.08 -5.24 16.21
N THR A 480 -11.19 -3.97 15.85
CA THR A 480 -11.87 -3.51 14.63
C THR A 480 -10.93 -3.27 13.44
N ASP A 481 -9.61 -3.27 13.65
CA ASP A 481 -8.65 -3.11 12.56
C ASP A 481 -7.37 -3.94 12.78
N ALA A 482 -7.34 -5.16 12.26
CA ALA A 482 -6.28 -6.13 12.54
C ALA A 482 -5.56 -6.67 11.28
N LEU A 483 -5.98 -6.27 10.08
CA LEU A 483 -5.73 -7.09 8.90
C LEU A 483 -4.57 -6.64 8.03
N ASP A 484 -3.95 -5.48 8.20
CA ASP A 484 -3.10 -4.95 7.14
C ASP A 484 -1.82 -4.23 7.56
N HIS A 485 -1.61 -3.96 8.84
CA HIS A 485 -0.48 -3.18 9.32
C HIS A 485 0.87 -3.91 9.24
N ASN A 486 0.90 -5.24 9.19
CA ASN A 486 2.12 -6.02 8.93
C ASN A 486 2.67 -5.84 7.51
N ALA A 487 1.88 -5.25 6.61
CA ALA A 487 2.22 -5.00 5.24
C ALA A 487 1.75 -3.61 4.80
N ALA A 488 1.69 -2.67 5.75
CA ALA A 488 1.41 -1.26 5.49
C ALA A 488 2.56 -0.61 4.70
N HIS A 489 2.35 0.64 4.30
CA HIS A 489 3.37 1.42 3.59
C HIS A 489 4.48 1.96 4.52
N ASP A 490 4.41 1.65 5.81
CA ASP A 490 5.49 1.92 6.75
C ASP A 490 6.62 0.87 6.65
N LEU A 491 7.75 1.19 7.28
CA LEU A 491 8.94 0.34 7.28
C LEU A 491 8.87 -0.87 8.22
N ILE A 492 7.87 -0.96 9.12
CA ILE A 492 7.89 -1.95 10.21
C ILE A 492 7.72 -3.36 9.66
N GLY A 493 6.64 -3.60 8.93
CA GLY A 493 6.25 -4.92 8.42
C GLY A 493 6.17 -6.04 9.49
N CYS A 494 6.27 -7.31 9.12
CA CYS A 494 6.21 -8.44 10.06
C CYS A 494 7.37 -8.44 11.06
N GLN A 495 7.08 -8.46 12.37
CA GLN A 495 8.09 -8.48 13.44
C GLN A 495 8.01 -9.74 14.30
N ASP A 496 8.89 -9.84 15.30
CA ASP A 496 8.67 -10.77 16.41
C ASP A 496 7.45 -10.33 17.21
N ILE A 497 6.69 -11.27 17.80
CA ILE A 497 5.49 -10.92 18.58
C ILE A 497 5.81 -10.00 19.75
N ALA A 498 7.06 -9.97 20.23
CA ALA A 498 7.53 -8.99 21.20
C ALA A 498 7.27 -7.53 20.78
N TRP A 499 7.23 -7.21 19.48
CA TRP A 499 6.84 -5.89 18.97
C TRP A 499 5.41 -5.52 19.39
N ASP A 500 4.45 -6.42 19.19
CA ASP A 500 3.06 -6.17 19.58
C ASP A 500 2.88 -6.21 21.10
N VAL A 501 3.64 -7.04 21.82
CA VAL A 501 3.62 -7.04 23.30
C VAL A 501 4.06 -5.69 23.83
N VAL A 502 5.14 -5.12 23.28
CA VAL A 502 5.58 -3.75 23.58
C VAL A 502 4.52 -2.74 23.19
N GLY A 503 3.92 -2.87 22.01
CA GLY A 503 2.82 -2.02 21.57
C GLY A 503 1.67 -2.03 22.56
N ALA A 504 1.28 -3.19 23.08
CA ALA A 504 0.24 -3.30 24.11
C ALA A 504 0.66 -2.58 25.39
N CYS A 505 1.92 -2.72 25.83
CA CYS A 505 2.44 -2.06 27.02
C CYS A 505 2.37 -0.54 26.91
N VAL A 506 2.81 0.01 25.77
CA VAL A 506 2.82 1.45 25.51
C VAL A 506 1.40 1.98 25.32
N GLU A 507 0.59 1.31 24.50
CA GLU A 507 -0.74 1.79 24.18
C GLU A 507 -1.70 1.67 25.35
N PHE A 508 -1.63 0.61 26.16
CA PHE A 508 -2.48 0.40 27.35
C PHE A 508 -1.86 0.89 28.66
N GLU A 509 -0.68 1.52 28.62
CA GLU A 509 0.05 2.00 29.80
C GLU A 509 0.12 0.92 30.90
N LEU A 510 0.60 -0.26 30.49
CA LEU A 510 0.68 -1.41 31.37
C LEU A 510 1.82 -1.22 32.38
N SER A 511 1.52 -1.53 33.65
CA SER A 511 2.53 -1.66 34.70
C SER A 511 3.43 -2.87 34.46
N SER A 512 4.58 -2.94 35.14
CA SER A 512 5.49 -4.10 35.02
C SER A 512 4.78 -5.42 35.35
N LYS A 513 3.93 -5.45 36.37
CA LYS A 513 3.13 -6.64 36.73
C LYS A 513 2.15 -7.06 35.63
N GLU A 514 1.52 -6.10 34.96
CA GLU A 514 0.61 -6.34 33.84
C GLU A 514 1.37 -6.82 32.60
N ARG A 515 2.55 -6.25 32.33
CA ARG A 515 3.45 -6.70 31.26
C ARG A 515 3.90 -8.15 31.48
N ASP A 516 4.33 -8.49 32.68
CA ASP A 516 4.81 -9.84 33.00
C ASP A 516 3.67 -10.86 32.85
N ARG A 517 2.46 -10.51 33.30
CA ARG A 517 1.24 -11.32 33.08
C ARG A 517 0.92 -11.48 31.59
N LEU A 518 0.98 -10.40 30.81
CA LEU A 518 0.75 -10.43 29.37
C LEU A 518 1.75 -11.36 28.69
N ALA A 519 3.04 -11.22 28.99
CA ALA A 519 4.10 -12.03 28.43
C ALA A 519 3.93 -13.52 28.78
N ASP A 520 3.53 -13.82 30.02
CA ASP A 520 3.25 -15.18 30.46
C ASP A 520 2.08 -15.83 29.70
N LEU A 521 1.02 -15.06 29.43
CA LEU A 521 -0.12 -15.54 28.64
C LEU A 521 0.30 -15.84 27.20
N VAL A 522 1.02 -14.92 26.55
CA VAL A 522 1.52 -15.13 25.19
C VAL A 522 2.43 -16.36 25.12
N ARG A 523 3.32 -16.54 26.10
CA ARG A 523 4.20 -17.70 26.19
C ARG A 523 3.41 -19.01 26.30
N ARG A 524 2.36 -19.05 27.12
CA ARG A 524 1.51 -20.26 27.29
C ARG A 524 0.75 -20.61 26.02
N GLU A 525 0.25 -19.60 25.31
CA GLU A 525 -0.52 -19.80 24.09
C GLU A 525 0.35 -20.23 22.91
N ALA A 526 1.51 -19.60 22.72
CA ALA A 526 2.35 -19.75 21.53
C ALA A 526 3.60 -20.61 21.70
N ASP A 527 3.86 -21.13 22.90
CA ASP A 527 5.08 -21.84 23.26
C ASP A 527 6.36 -21.08 22.83
N CYS A 528 6.36 -19.77 23.10
CA CYS A 528 7.46 -18.87 22.75
C CYS A 528 8.01 -18.17 23.99
N HIS A 529 9.33 -18.11 24.12
CA HIS A 529 9.96 -17.37 25.22
C HIS A 529 10.14 -15.89 24.84
N LEU A 530 9.28 -15.03 25.38
CA LEU A 530 9.47 -13.59 25.33
C LEU A 530 10.64 -13.21 26.25
N ARG A 531 11.73 -12.75 25.67
CA ARG A 531 12.94 -12.40 26.43
C ARG A 531 12.93 -10.91 26.75
N ASP A 532 13.26 -10.55 27.99
CA ASP A 532 13.27 -9.14 28.43
C ASP A 532 14.22 -8.28 27.60
N ASP A 533 15.36 -8.83 27.14
CA ASP A 533 16.31 -8.13 26.27
C ASP A 533 15.70 -7.73 24.92
N VAL A 534 14.72 -8.50 24.41
CA VAL A 534 13.99 -8.20 23.18
C VAL A 534 12.90 -7.17 23.42
N LEU A 535 12.16 -7.27 24.53
CA LEU A 535 11.14 -6.28 24.88
C LEU A 535 11.75 -4.90 25.12
N ASN A 536 12.84 -4.84 25.89
CA ASN A 536 13.58 -3.62 26.17
C ASN A 536 14.18 -2.99 24.90
N PHE A 537 14.49 -3.81 23.89
CA PHE A 537 14.94 -3.34 22.58
C PHE A 537 13.80 -2.77 21.74
N PHE A 538 12.64 -3.42 21.72
CA PHE A 538 11.52 -2.97 20.89
C PHE A 538 10.80 -1.75 21.44
N GLU A 539 10.76 -1.53 22.76
CA GLU A 539 10.12 -0.35 23.36
C GLU A 539 10.62 0.99 22.81
N PRO A 540 11.93 1.30 22.78
CA PRO A 540 12.43 2.55 22.19
C PRO A 540 12.16 2.61 20.68
N CYS A 541 12.19 1.48 19.97
CA CYS A 541 11.90 1.43 18.54
C CYS A 541 10.41 1.73 18.25
N TYR A 542 9.50 1.15 19.04
CA TYR A 542 8.07 1.40 18.94
C TYR A 542 7.75 2.88 19.20
N LEU A 543 8.33 3.47 20.25
CA LEU A 543 8.16 4.89 20.56
C LEU A 543 8.70 5.78 19.44
N GLY A 544 9.90 5.50 18.94
CA GLY A 544 10.49 6.24 17.81
C GLY A 544 9.64 6.17 16.55
N PHE A 545 9.02 5.02 16.27
CA PHE A 545 8.09 4.88 15.15
C PHE A 545 6.83 5.73 15.34
N GLN A 546 6.16 5.60 16.49
CA GLN A 546 4.93 6.34 16.78
C GLN A 546 5.16 7.85 16.77
N ILE A 547 6.26 8.34 17.37
CA ILE A 547 6.64 9.75 17.31
C ILE A 547 6.84 10.20 15.86
N GLY A 548 7.53 9.40 15.05
CA GLY A 548 7.71 9.62 13.61
C GLY A 548 6.38 9.76 12.87
N LEU A 549 5.51 8.75 13.02
CA LEU A 549 4.21 8.64 12.37
C LEU A 549 3.33 9.86 12.68
N TRP A 550 3.14 10.16 13.97
CA TRP A 550 2.27 11.25 14.39
C TRP A 550 2.85 12.63 14.09
N SER A 551 4.19 12.78 14.07
CA SER A 551 4.81 14.04 13.66
C SER A 551 4.62 14.34 12.17
N GLN A 552 4.60 13.31 11.31
CA GLN A 552 4.21 13.49 9.91
C GLN A 552 2.74 13.86 9.80
N ALA A 553 1.85 13.15 10.51
CA ALA A 553 0.42 13.45 10.52
C ALA A 553 0.12 14.90 10.93
N ARG A 554 0.84 15.41 11.94
CA ARG A 554 0.75 16.79 12.43
C ARG A 554 1.03 17.84 11.36
N ALA A 555 1.93 17.57 10.42
CA ALA A 555 2.31 18.53 9.38
C ALA A 555 1.21 18.75 8.33
N SER A 556 0.20 17.87 8.31
CA SER A 556 -0.85 17.83 7.30
C SER A 556 -2.24 18.22 7.83
N VAL A 557 -2.34 18.66 9.09
CA VAL A 557 -3.62 18.99 9.73
C VAL A 557 -3.54 20.26 10.58
N ASP A 558 -4.69 20.90 10.75
CA ASP A 558 -4.85 22.11 11.55
C ASP A 558 -5.97 21.98 12.61
N GLY A 559 -6.11 22.99 13.45
CA GLY A 559 -7.20 23.11 14.43
C GLY A 559 -7.21 21.99 15.48
N ALA A 560 -8.42 21.54 15.86
CA ALA A 560 -8.61 20.55 16.92
C ALA A 560 -7.91 19.21 16.64
N GLU A 561 -7.72 18.83 15.37
CA GLU A 561 -7.02 17.59 15.05
C GLU A 561 -5.53 17.67 15.35
N ARG A 562 -4.92 18.82 15.06
CA ARG A 562 -3.52 19.07 15.39
C ARG A 562 -3.27 18.95 16.89
N GLU A 563 -4.16 19.50 17.72
CA GLU A 563 -4.05 19.41 19.18
C GLU A 563 -4.11 17.95 19.67
N ARG A 564 -5.03 17.13 19.13
CA ARG A 564 -5.10 15.69 19.46
C ARG A 564 -3.81 14.95 19.11
N ILE A 565 -3.23 15.25 17.95
CA ILE A 565 -1.97 14.66 17.51
C ILE A 565 -0.81 15.14 18.39
N GLU A 566 -0.74 16.42 18.73
CA GLU A 566 0.30 16.97 19.62
C GLU A 566 0.24 16.35 21.02
N ASN A 567 -0.96 16.17 21.58
CA ASN A 567 -1.16 15.44 22.83
C ASN A 567 -0.70 13.97 22.74
N THR A 568 -0.93 13.34 21.59
CA THR A 568 -0.48 11.96 21.32
C THR A 568 1.04 11.86 21.25
N ILE A 569 1.71 12.77 20.52
CA ILE A 569 3.17 12.84 20.47
C ILE A 569 3.75 13.09 21.87
N LYS A 570 3.16 14.02 22.63
CA LYS A 570 3.60 14.32 24.00
C LYS A 570 3.56 13.09 24.90
N ARG A 571 2.48 12.29 24.84
CA ARG A 571 2.37 11.03 25.59
C ARG A 571 3.54 10.08 25.30
N TYR A 572 3.90 9.90 24.03
CA TYR A 572 5.03 9.05 23.66
C TYR A 572 6.39 9.63 24.11
N LEU A 573 6.57 10.94 24.03
CA LEU A 573 7.77 11.62 24.53
C LEU A 573 7.91 11.50 26.06
N ASP A 574 6.82 11.60 26.80
CA ASP A 574 6.82 11.42 28.25
C ASP A 574 7.18 9.98 28.63
N ARG A 575 6.69 8.98 27.88
CA ARG A 575 7.11 7.58 28.04
C ARG A 575 8.58 7.37 27.69
N LEU A 576 9.07 8.01 26.63
CA LEU A 576 10.48 7.95 26.23
C LEU A 576 11.40 8.48 27.34
N ARG A 577 11.04 9.59 28.00
CA ARG A 577 11.81 10.13 29.14
C ARG A 577 11.89 9.16 30.31
N GLN A 578 10.81 8.44 30.61
CA GLN A 578 10.82 7.40 31.65
C GLN A 578 11.77 6.25 31.29
N LEU A 579 11.90 5.92 30.01
CA LEU A 579 12.77 4.84 29.52
C LEU A 579 14.25 5.20 29.59
N ILE A 580 14.63 6.41 29.19
CA ILE A 580 16.05 6.84 29.13
C ILE A 580 16.57 7.46 30.42
N GLY A 581 15.69 7.70 31.40
CA GLY A 581 16.02 8.40 32.64
C GLY A 581 16.22 9.92 32.46
N PRO A 582 16.43 10.67 33.56
CA PRO A 582 16.61 12.11 33.53
C PRO A 582 17.81 12.57 32.69
#